data_AF-A0A6N8T9G0-F1
#
_entry.id   AF-A0A6N8T9G0-F1
#
_cell.length_a   1.000
_cell.length_b   1.000
_cell.length_c   1.000
_cell.angle_alpha   90.00
_cell.angle_beta   90.00
_cell.angle_gamma   90.00
#
_symmetry.space_group_name_H-M   'P 1'
#
loop_
_entity.id
_entity.type
_entity.pdbx_description
1 polymer ?
#
loop_
_entity_poly.entity_id
_entity_poly.type
_entity_poly.pdbx_seq_one_letter_code
_entity_poly.pdbx_strand_id
1 'polypeptide(L)'
;MASFFSKLFGRGGGSDAPAKVAEETEAYNDLLLVAAPIAEGGQYRLAGRIEKQDGERVLIRTFIRADLFSSRDDTVASTFRKAKQIADQHGASLFSDGAESRQV
;
A
#
# COMPACT_ATOMS: atom_id res chain seq x y z
N MET A 1 7.24 11.30 21.83
CA MET A 1 7.65 9.94 21.41
C MET A 1 7.71 9.95 19.89
N ALA A 2 8.88 10.26 19.32
CA ALA A 2 9.02 10.45 17.87
C ALA A 2 9.30 9.10 17.22
N SER A 3 8.37 8.61 16.40
CA SER A 3 8.59 7.43 15.57
C SER A 3 9.49 7.80 14.40
N PHE A 4 10.80 7.64 14.61
CA PHE A 4 11.83 7.67 13.58
C PHE A 4 12.23 6.24 13.24
N PHE A 5 11.37 5.47 12.57
CA PHE A 5 11.78 4.18 12.02
C PHE A 5 10.83 3.75 10.91
N SER A 6 11.11 4.14 9.66
CA SER A 6 10.68 3.48 8.41
C SER A 6 11.36 4.11 7.20
N LYS A 7 12.70 3.97 7.14
CA LYS A 7 13.47 4.12 5.89
C LYS A 7 14.39 2.91 5.74
N LEU A 8 13.79 1.74 5.58
CA LEU A 8 14.50 0.55 5.10
C LEU A 8 13.94 0.18 3.73
N PHE A 9 14.18 1.08 2.77
CA PHE A 9 13.96 0.78 1.35
C PHE A 9 14.99 -0.26 0.92
N GLY A 10 14.48 -1.42 0.51
CA GLY A 10 15.24 -2.52 -0.06
C GLY A 10 16.07 -2.08 -1.26
N ARG A 11 17.39 -2.27 -1.12
CA ARG A 11 18.39 -2.21 -2.18
C ARG A 11 18.28 -3.51 -3.00
N GLY A 12 17.86 -3.42 -4.27
CA GLY A 12 17.96 -4.55 -5.20
C GLY A 12 17.55 -4.20 -6.63
N GLY A 13 18.54 -4.17 -7.54
CA GLY A 13 18.35 -4.40 -8.98
C GLY A 13 17.93 -3.20 -9.83
N GLY A 14 18.83 -2.73 -10.69
CA GLY A 14 18.58 -1.63 -11.62
C GLY A 14 17.63 -1.98 -12.76
N SER A 15 16.99 -0.94 -13.29
CA SER A 15 16.46 -0.71 -14.64
C SER A 15 15.70 0.61 -14.56
N ASP A 16 15.76 1.44 -15.60
CA ASP A 16 15.00 2.68 -15.79
C ASP A 16 13.52 2.55 -15.38
N ALA A 17 13.26 2.73 -14.09
CA ALA A 17 11.93 2.76 -13.51
C ALA A 17 11.60 4.22 -13.20
N PRO A 18 10.39 4.70 -13.52
CA PRO A 18 9.98 6.04 -13.14
C PRO A 18 10.24 6.22 -11.64
N ALA A 19 10.82 7.35 -11.27
CA ALA A 19 11.19 7.66 -9.88
C ALA A 19 10.06 7.22 -8.94
N LYS A 20 10.29 6.17 -8.15
CA LYS A 20 9.27 5.63 -7.24
C LYS A 20 8.85 6.75 -6.30
N VAL A 21 7.59 7.15 -6.40
CA VAL A 21 6.98 8.05 -5.43
C VAL A 21 7.12 7.39 -4.06
N ALA A 22 7.55 8.16 -3.06
CA ALA A 22 7.77 7.62 -1.73
C ALA A 22 6.49 6.94 -1.21
N GLU A 23 6.64 5.71 -0.72
CA GLU A 23 5.56 4.98 -0.06
C GLU A 23 5.37 5.49 1.38
N GLU A 24 4.14 5.45 1.87
CA GLU A 24 3.82 5.74 3.26
C GLU A 24 3.07 4.57 3.89
N THR A 25 3.25 4.37 5.19
CA THR A 25 2.68 3.24 5.92
C THR A 25 1.83 3.69 7.09
N GLU A 26 0.77 2.95 7.37
CA GLU A 26 -0.10 3.15 8.53
C GLU A 26 -0.48 1.78 9.11
N ALA A 27 -0.32 1.61 10.43
CA ALA A 27 -0.80 0.41 11.12
C ALA A 27 -2.32 0.49 11.32
N TYR A 28 -3.02 -0.62 11.07
CA TYR A 28 -4.47 -0.71 11.23
C TYR A 28 -4.87 -2.12 11.67
N ASN A 29 -5.34 -2.26 12.91
CA ASN A 29 -5.59 -3.56 13.55
C ASN A 29 -4.34 -4.46 13.51
N ASP A 30 -4.46 -5.69 13.00
CA ASP A 30 -3.38 -6.65 12.75
C ASP A 30 -2.74 -6.50 11.35
N LEU A 31 -3.04 -5.39 10.65
CA LEU A 31 -2.62 -5.14 9.28
C LEU A 31 -1.67 -3.95 9.19
N LEU A 32 -0.80 -3.98 8.18
CA LEU A 32 -0.02 -2.84 7.75
C LEU A 32 -0.55 -2.33 6.42
N LEU A 33 -1.05 -1.09 6.40
CA LEU A 33 -1.51 -0.42 5.20
C LEU A 33 -0.33 0.31 4.56
N VAL A 34 -0.15 0.17 3.26
CA VAL A 34 0.89 0.88 2.52
C VAL A 34 0.27 1.64 1.37
N ALA A 35 0.42 2.97 1.40
CA ALA A 35 0.09 3.84 0.28
C ALA A 35 1.29 3.92 -0.67
N ALA A 36 1.08 3.57 -1.94
CA ALA A 36 2.10 3.57 -2.97
C ALA A 36 1.58 4.28 -4.24
N PRO A 37 1.38 5.62 -4.20
CA PRO A 37 0.86 6.37 -5.34
C PRO A 37 1.71 6.18 -6.60
N ILE A 38 1.07 6.06 -7.76
CA ILE A 38 1.77 5.91 -9.04
C ILE A 38 1.74 7.25 -9.77
N ALA A 39 2.91 7.82 -10.08
CA ALA A 39 2.98 9.04 -10.88
C ALA A 39 2.58 8.77 -12.33
N GLU A 40 1.64 9.55 -12.85
CA GLU A 40 1.09 9.39 -14.20
C GLU A 40 0.70 10.76 -14.76
N GLY A 41 1.38 11.21 -15.82
CA GLY A 41 1.01 12.44 -16.52
C GLY A 41 1.01 13.72 -15.67
N GLY A 42 1.84 13.79 -14.62
CA GLY A 42 1.86 14.91 -13.67
C GLY A 42 0.79 14.83 -12.58
N GLN A 43 0.03 13.75 -12.53
CA GLN A 43 -0.90 13.39 -11.47
C GLN A 43 -0.43 12.12 -10.76
N TYR A 44 -1.16 11.72 -9.73
CA TYR A 44 -0.91 10.53 -8.93
C TYR A 44 -2.14 9.63 -8.95
N ARG A 45 -1.96 8.39 -9.39
CA ARG A 45 -2.97 7.35 -9.32
C ARG A 45 -3.02 6.76 -7.92
N LEU A 46 -4.23 6.57 -7.41
CA LEU A 46 -4.47 5.90 -6.13
C LEU A 46 -4.11 4.42 -6.23
N ALA A 47 -3.09 4.02 -5.48
CA ALA A 47 -2.61 2.65 -5.43
C ALA A 47 -2.01 2.37 -4.06
N GLY A 48 -2.21 1.15 -3.57
CA GLY A 48 -1.70 0.72 -2.28
C GLY A 48 -1.75 -0.78 -2.10
N ARG A 49 -1.33 -1.23 -0.92
CA ARG A 49 -1.41 -2.63 -0.50
C ARG A 49 -1.71 -2.75 0.98
N ILE A 50 -2.26 -3.89 1.35
CA ILE A 50 -2.57 -4.29 2.72
C ILE A 50 -1.73 -5.53 2.99
N GLU A 51 -0.89 -5.47 4.00
CA GLU A 51 -0.01 -6.54 4.42
C GLU A 51 -0.50 -7.14 5.73
N LYS A 52 -0.45 -8.47 5.83
CA LYS A 52 -0.75 -9.21 7.05
C LYS A 52 0.40 -10.17 7.36
N GLN A 53 0.89 -10.15 8.60
CA GLN A 53 1.83 -11.14 9.08
C GLN A 53 1.08 -12.45 9.42
N ASP A 54 1.50 -13.56 8.83
CA ASP A 54 1.00 -14.90 9.12
C ASP A 54 2.18 -15.84 9.44
N GLY A 55 2.52 -15.93 10.73
CA GLY A 55 3.73 -16.62 11.18
C GLY A 55 5.00 -15.95 10.64
N GLU A 56 5.77 -16.68 9.83
CA GLU A 56 6.97 -16.18 9.14
C GLU A 56 6.66 -15.56 7.76
N ARG A 57 5.41 -15.65 7.29
CA ARG A 57 5.01 -15.17 5.96
C ARG A 57 4.32 -13.81 6.05
N VAL A 58 4.43 -13.05 4.97
CA VAL A 58 3.65 -11.81 4.78
C VAL A 58 2.69 -12.06 3.62
N LEU A 59 1.40 -11.94 3.89
CA LEU A 59 0.37 -11.99 2.87
C LEU A 59 0.04 -10.57 2.42
N ILE A 60 -0.01 -10.35 1.11
CA ILE A 60 -0.14 -9.02 0.52
C ILE A 60 -1.40 -8.95 -0.35
N ARG A 61 -2.21 -7.92 -0.14
CA ARG A 61 -3.36 -7.59 -1.00
C ARG A 61 -3.14 -6.22 -1.64
N THR A 62 -2.88 -6.18 -2.94
CA THR A 62 -2.65 -4.93 -3.68
C THR A 62 -3.95 -4.41 -4.28
N PHE A 63 -4.07 -3.10 -4.45
CA PHE A 63 -5.19 -2.48 -5.14
C PHE A 63 -4.72 -1.23 -5.89
N ILE A 64 -5.28 -1.02 -7.08
CA ILE A 64 -5.03 0.17 -7.92
C ILE A 64 -6.39 0.66 -8.39
N ARG A 65 -6.64 1.95 -8.26
CA ARG A 65 -7.86 2.58 -8.74
C ARG A 65 -7.59 3.49 -9.93
N ALA A 66 -8.62 3.77 -10.72
CA ALA A 66 -8.52 4.69 -11.85
C ALA A 66 -8.50 6.17 -11.43
N ASP A 67 -8.75 6.47 -10.15
CA ASP A 67 -8.74 7.84 -9.63
C ASP A 67 -7.32 8.44 -9.71
N LEU A 68 -7.26 9.64 -10.28
CA LEU A 68 -6.06 10.46 -10.39
C LEU A 68 -6.23 11.73 -9.56
N PHE A 69 -5.19 12.11 -8.84
CA PHE A 69 -5.14 13.31 -7.99
C PHE A 69 -3.96 14.18 -8.40
N SER A 70 -4.09 15.50 -8.28
CA SER A 70 -2.99 16.44 -8.52
C SER A 70 -2.00 16.50 -7.35
N SER A 71 -2.41 16.10 -6.15
CA SER A 71 -1.61 16.13 -4.92
C SER A 71 -1.24 14.73 -4.48
N ARG A 72 0.04 14.51 -4.20
CA ARG A 72 0.55 13.26 -3.64
C ARG A 72 -0.11 12.98 -2.29
N ASP A 73 -0.18 13.97 -1.41
CA ASP A 73 -0.64 13.79 -0.03
C ASP A 73 -2.15 13.46 0.01
N ASP A 74 -2.93 14.08 -0.88
CA ASP A 74 -4.35 13.73 -1.04
C ASP A 74 -4.53 12.31 -1.57
N THR A 75 -3.65 11.86 -2.46
CA THR A 75 -3.63 10.49 -2.97
C THR A 75 -3.32 9.51 -1.84
N VAL A 76 -2.31 9.80 -1.02
CA VAL A 76 -1.92 8.98 0.13
C VAL A 76 -3.07 8.87 1.13
N ALA A 77 -3.65 10.00 1.54
CA ALA A 77 -4.78 10.02 2.47
C ALA A 77 -6.00 9.24 1.92
N SER A 78 -6.30 9.39 0.63
CA SER A 78 -7.38 8.66 -0.03
C SER A 78 -7.08 7.16 -0.16
N THR A 79 -5.81 6.80 -0.38
CA THR A 79 -5.35 5.41 -0.41
C THR A 79 -5.54 4.73 0.94
N PHE A 80 -5.17 5.38 2.04
CA PHE A 80 -5.39 4.82 3.38
C PHE A 80 -6.87 4.66 3.72
N ARG A 81 -7.72 5.64 3.37
CA ARG A 81 -9.18 5.50 3.53
C ARG A 81 -9.71 4.29 2.76
N LYS A 82 -9.25 4.09 1.52
CA LYS A 82 -9.66 2.94 0.71
C LYS A 82 -9.13 1.61 1.26
N ALA A 83 -7.88 1.59 1.74
CA ALA A 83 -7.29 0.40 2.34
C ALA A 83 -8.07 -0.05 3.59
N LYS A 84 -8.43 0.89 4.48
CA LYS A 84 -9.29 0.64 5.64
C LYS A 84 -10.66 0.10 5.20
N GLN A 85 -11.28 0.73 4.20
CA GLN A 85 -12.55 0.25 3.66
C GLN A 85 -12.45 -1.19 3.14
N ILE A 86 -11.39 -1.55 2.40
CA ILE A 86 -11.18 -2.93 1.93
C ILE A 86 -11.02 -3.87 3.13
N ALA A 87 -10.20 -3.50 4.11
CA ALA A 87 -10.00 -4.29 5.32
C ALA A 87 -11.32 -4.53 6.08
N ASP A 88 -12.14 -3.50 6.24
CA ASP A 88 -13.41 -3.57 6.96
C ASP A 88 -14.48 -4.39 6.20
N GLN A 89 -14.55 -4.23 4.88
CA GLN A 89 -15.54 -4.91 4.05
C GLN A 89 -15.28 -6.42 3.94
N HIS A 90 -14.01 -6.83 3.85
CA HIS A 90 -13.65 -8.23 3.70
C HIS A 90 -13.32 -8.91 5.04
N GLY A 91 -12.86 -8.14 6.03
CA GLY A 91 -12.46 -8.65 7.34
C GLY A 91 -11.47 -9.80 7.24
N ALA A 92 -11.71 -10.86 8.01
CA ALA A 92 -10.89 -12.07 8.03
C ALA A 92 -10.82 -12.81 6.66
N SER A 93 -11.83 -12.65 5.80
CA SER A 93 -11.87 -13.34 4.50
C SER A 93 -10.84 -12.80 3.51
N LEU A 94 -10.32 -11.59 3.72
CA LEU A 94 -9.39 -10.89 2.83
C LEU A 94 -8.13 -11.72 2.52
N PHE A 95 -7.71 -12.57 3.47
CA PHE A 95 -6.51 -13.41 3.37
C PHE A 95 -6.81 -14.92 3.41
N SER A 96 -8.09 -15.31 3.30
CA SER A 96 -8.53 -16.71 3.49
C SER A 96 -8.03 -17.69 2.44
N ASP A 97 -7.63 -17.21 1.25
CA ASP A 97 -7.06 -18.03 0.18
C ASP A 97 -5.59 -18.41 0.43
N GLY A 98 -4.93 -17.86 1.46
CA GLY A 98 -3.55 -18.14 1.80
C GLY A 98 -2.53 -17.68 0.75
N ALA A 99 -2.96 -16.94 -0.27
CA ALA A 99 -2.09 -16.47 -1.34
C ALA A 99 -1.12 -15.41 -0.80
N GLU A 100 0.17 -15.58 -1.08
CA GLU A 100 1.23 -14.65 -0.64
C GLU A 100 1.02 -13.24 -1.20
N SER A 101 0.57 -13.12 -2.46
CA SER A 101 0.26 -11.83 -3.08
C SER A 101 -0.93 -11.96 -4.01
N ARG A 102 -1.88 -11.03 -3.91
CA ARG A 102 -3.08 -10.99 -4.75
C ARG A 102 -3.59 -9.56 -4.93
N GLN A 103 -4.18 -9.27 -6.08
CA GLN A 103 -4.91 -8.02 -6.30
C GLN A 103 -6.37 -8.13 -5.84
N VAL A 104 -6.88 -7.10 -5.17
CA VAL A 104 -8.25 -6.97 -4.65
C VAL A 104 -8.97 -5.74 -5.17
#